data_AF-N2A664-F1
#
_entry.id   AF-N2A664-F1
#
_cell.length_a   1.000
_cell.length_b   1.000
_cell.length_c   1.000
_cell.angle_alpha   90.00
_cell.angle_beta   90.00
_cell.angle_gamma   90.00
#
_symmetry.space_group_name_H-M   'P 1'
#
loop_
_entity.id
_entity.type
_entity.pdbx_description
1 polymer ?
#
loop_
_entity_poly.entity_id
_entity_poly.type
_entity_poly.pdbx_seq_one_letter_code
_entity_poly.pdbx_strand_id
1 'polypeptide(L)'
;MATKIANLEALLYVAGDEGLEQNALCGLLELNETELEALFTNLKDKLEKDSDNGLQAIHINQTYKLTTRPETSKIIEKYFQKDLSKGISQSALEILAIVAYKQPITRVEIDDIRGVNSSGAIQTLVWRG
;
A
#
# COMPACT_ATOMS: atom_id res chain seq x y z
N MET A 1 22.03 -5.06 20.72
CA MET A 1 20.79 -5.68 20.22
C MET A 1 19.74 -4.59 20.12
N ALA A 2 18.96 -4.55 19.04
CA ALA A 2 17.84 -3.64 18.92
C ALA A 2 16.78 -3.96 19.99
N THR A 3 16.07 -2.95 20.50
CA THR A 3 15.00 -3.15 21.48
C THR A 3 13.81 -3.85 20.84
N LYS A 4 13.00 -4.56 21.63
CA LYS A 4 11.80 -5.26 21.10
C LYS A 4 10.85 -4.30 20.37
N ILE A 5 10.76 -3.04 20.81
CA ILE A 5 10.00 -1.97 20.12
C ILE A 5 10.58 -1.68 18.73
N ALA A 6 11.91 -1.57 18.61
CA ALA A 6 12.55 -1.31 17.32
C ALA A 6 12.39 -2.48 16.34
N ASN A 7 12.38 -3.73 16.84
CA ASN A 7 12.10 -4.90 16.01
C ASN A 7 10.65 -4.90 15.50
N LEU A 8 9.68 -4.59 16.36
CA LEU A 8 8.28 -4.45 15.96
C LEU A 8 8.11 -3.34 14.91
N GLU A 9 8.71 -2.16 15.13
CA GLU A 9 8.68 -1.04 14.19
C GLU A 9 9.26 -1.44 12.82
N ALA A 10 10.39 -2.14 12.80
CA ALA A 10 11.02 -2.62 11.57
C ALA A 10 10.14 -3.66 10.84
N LEU A 11 9.55 -4.60 11.58
CA LEU A 11 8.65 -5.61 11.00
C LEU A 11 7.42 -4.96 10.36
N LEU A 12 6.79 -4.01 11.05
CA LEU A 12 5.62 -3.29 10.52
C LEU A 12 5.99 -2.39 9.34
N TYR A 13 7.19 -1.83 9.30
CA TYR A 13 7.67 -1.04 8.17
C TYR A 13 7.88 -1.91 6.92
N VAL A 14 8.50 -3.09 7.08
CA VAL A 14 8.74 -4.02 5.97
C VAL A 14 7.44 -4.61 5.44
N ALA A 15 6.44 -4.84 6.31
CA ALA A 15 5.14 -5.37 5.91
C ALA A 15 4.28 -4.39 5.09
N GLY A 16 4.58 -3.09 5.14
CA GLY A 16 3.89 -2.08 4.36
C GLY A 16 2.37 -2.04 4.62
N ASP A 17 1.59 -1.91 3.54
CA ASP A 17 0.14 -1.71 3.60
C ASP A 17 -0.66 -2.95 4.03
N GLU A 18 -0.12 -4.14 3.73
CA GLU A 18 -0.74 -5.43 4.11
C GLU A 18 -0.69 -5.62 5.63
N GLY A 19 0.38 -5.16 6.28
CA GLY A 19 0.58 -5.33 7.71
C GLY A 19 0.95 -6.76 8.11
N LEU A 20 0.95 -7.04 9.42
CA LEU A 20 1.24 -8.35 9.98
C LEU A 20 0.14 -8.80 10.94
N GLU A 21 -0.26 -10.05 10.82
CA GLU A 21 -1.20 -10.68 11.74
C GLU A 21 -0.59 -10.86 13.15
N GLN A 22 -1.45 -10.80 14.16
CA GLN A 22 -1.10 -11.01 15.57
C GLN A 22 -0.29 -12.30 15.79
N ASN A 23 -0.75 -13.42 15.22
CA ASN A 23 -0.10 -14.72 15.37
C ASN A 23 1.32 -14.74 14.79
N ALA A 24 1.52 -14.10 13.63
CA ALA A 24 2.83 -13.99 13.00
C ALA A 24 3.79 -13.15 13.84
N LEU A 25 3.32 -12.04 14.41
CA LEU A 25 4.12 -11.19 15.29
C LEU A 25 4.50 -11.87 16.60
N CYS A 26 3.57 -12.58 17.24
CA CYS A 26 3.84 -13.37 18.44
C CYS A 26 4.92 -14.43 18.18
N GLY A 27 4.86 -15.12 17.03
CA GLY A 27 5.86 -16.11 16.63
C GLY A 27 7.24 -15.51 16.34
N LEU A 28 7.30 -14.37 15.64
CA LEU A 28 8.57 -13.72 15.27
C LEU A 28 9.27 -13.05 16.46
N LEU A 29 8.50 -12.49 17.39
CA LEU A 29 9.04 -11.76 18.55
C LEU A 29 9.16 -12.63 19.80
N GLU A 30 8.69 -13.88 19.74
CA GLU A 30 8.63 -14.84 20.85
C GLU A 30 7.89 -14.22 22.06
N LEU A 31 6.68 -13.74 21.81
CA LEU A 31 5.84 -13.03 22.78
C LEU A 31 4.45 -13.65 22.89
N ASN A 32 3.84 -13.46 24.05
CA ASN A 32 2.40 -13.71 24.23
C ASN A 32 1.57 -12.53 23.71
N GLU A 33 0.28 -12.77 23.45
CA GLU A 33 -0.65 -11.74 22.95
C GLU A 33 -0.69 -10.48 23.83
N THR A 34 -0.75 -10.67 25.16
CA THR A 34 -0.77 -9.55 26.11
C THR A 34 0.52 -8.74 26.09
N GLU A 35 1.66 -9.39 25.86
CA GLU A 35 2.96 -8.71 25.76
C GLU A 35 3.07 -7.95 24.44
N LEU A 36 2.53 -8.50 23.36
CA LEU A 36 2.46 -7.84 22.06
C LEU A 36 1.56 -6.59 22.12
N GLU A 37 0.40 -6.67 22.75
CA GLU A 37 -0.49 -5.51 22.95
C GLU A 37 0.20 -4.41 23.77
N ALA A 38 0.89 -4.77 24.85
CA ALA A 38 1.66 -3.83 25.65
C ALA A 38 2.81 -3.19 24.84
N LEU A 39 3.54 -3.97 24.04
CA LEU A 39 4.59 -3.48 23.14
C LEU A 39 4.04 -2.56 22.07
N PHE A 40 2.90 -2.91 21.48
CA PHE A 40 2.24 -2.12 20.46
C PHE A 40 1.74 -0.78 21.02
N THR A 41 1.21 -0.78 22.25
CA THR A 41 0.78 0.44 22.94
C THR A 41 1.99 1.36 23.19
N ASN A 42 3.11 0.81 23.65
CA ASN A 42 4.35 1.56 23.82
C ASN A 42 4.89 2.11 22.49
N LEU A 43 4.81 1.34 21.40
CA LEU A 43 5.18 1.81 20.06
C LEU A 43 4.27 2.97 19.64
N LYS A 44 2.96 2.83 19.83
CA LYS A 44 1.99 3.87 19.51
C LYS A 44 2.25 5.16 20.28
N ASP A 45 2.45 5.08 21.59
CA ASP A 45 2.79 6.22 22.44
C ASP A 45 4.12 6.87 22.03
N LYS A 46 5.13 6.06 21.67
CA LYS A 46 6.42 6.57 21.18
C LYS A 46 6.23 7.38 19.90
N LEU A 47 5.43 6.87 18.96
CA LEU A 47 5.12 7.58 17.73
C LEU A 47 4.35 8.86 18.09
N GLU A 48 3.23 8.77 18.82
CA GLU A 48 2.34 9.90 19.16
C GLU A 48 3.00 11.03 19.97
N LYS A 49 3.96 10.72 20.84
CA LYS A 49 4.70 11.73 21.61
C LYS A 49 5.54 12.66 20.76
N ASP A 50 6.00 12.18 19.61
CA ASP A 50 6.77 12.97 18.68
C ASP A 50 5.84 13.65 17.67
N SER A 51 5.66 14.97 17.84
CA SER A 51 4.83 15.79 16.96
C SER A 51 5.39 15.88 15.53
N ASP A 52 6.69 15.67 15.34
CA ASP A 52 7.35 15.69 14.02
C ASP A 52 7.29 14.32 13.31
N ASN A 53 6.71 13.31 13.94
CA ASN A 53 6.56 12.00 13.32
C ASN A 53 5.34 11.95 12.38
N GLY A 54 5.56 11.60 11.11
CA GLY A 54 4.49 11.48 10.11
C GLY A 54 3.75 10.13 10.12
N LEU A 55 4.19 9.17 10.94
CA LEU A 55 3.66 7.82 10.98
C LEU A 55 2.86 7.57 12.27
N GLN A 56 1.94 6.61 12.19
CA GLN A 56 1.17 6.08 13.31
C GLN A 56 1.02 4.57 13.15
N ALA A 57 0.93 3.86 14.27
CA ALA A 57 0.67 2.43 14.28
C ALA A 57 -0.82 2.19 14.53
N ILE A 58 -1.44 1.31 13.73
CA ILE A 58 -2.85 0.95 13.83
C ILE A 58 -3.02 -0.57 13.92
N HIS A 59 -4.11 -0.98 14.55
CA HIS A 59 -4.51 -2.38 14.66
C HIS A 59 -5.95 -2.50 14.16
N ILE A 60 -6.17 -3.31 13.11
CA ILE A 60 -7.46 -3.51 12.46
C ILE A 60 -7.64 -5.01 12.20
N ASN A 61 -8.75 -5.60 12.64
CA ASN A 61 -9.12 -7.00 12.35
C ASN A 61 -7.97 -8.01 12.58
N GLN A 62 -7.24 -7.91 13.71
CA GLN A 62 -6.07 -8.75 14.06
C GLN A 62 -4.78 -8.46 13.28
N THR A 63 -4.78 -7.44 12.42
CA THR A 63 -3.61 -7.01 11.65
C THR A 63 -3.05 -5.71 12.20
N TYR A 64 -1.77 -5.71 12.51
CA TYR A 64 -1.00 -4.56 12.92
C TYR A 64 -0.27 -3.97 11.73
N LYS A 65 -0.30 -2.65 11.57
CA LYS A 65 0.45 -1.97 10.50
C LYS A 65 0.81 -0.54 10.85
N LEU A 66 1.81 -0.02 10.13
CA LEU A 66 2.11 1.40 10.11
C LEU A 66 1.29 2.08 9.03
N THR A 67 0.80 3.27 9.33
CA THR A 67 0.12 4.14 8.36
C THR A 67 0.57 5.58 8.58
N THR A 68 0.27 6.44 7.63
CA THR A 68 0.55 7.87 7.73
C THR A 68 -0.45 8.57 8.63
N ARG A 69 0.00 9.63 9.30
CA ARG A 69 -0.84 10.50 10.11
C ARG A 69 -1.78 11.35 9.26
N PRO A 70 -3.04 11.56 9.71
CA PRO A 70 -4.02 12.35 8.96
C PRO A 70 -3.56 13.80 8.73
N GLU A 71 -2.74 14.37 9.61
CA GLU A 71 -2.15 15.71 9.49
C GLU A 71 -1.27 15.85 8.25
N THR A 72 -0.66 14.74 7.80
CA THR A 72 0.21 14.69 6.62
C THR A 72 -0.55 14.43 5.30
N SER A 73 -1.88 14.27 5.36
CA SER A 73 -2.72 13.98 4.19
C SER A 73 -2.48 14.94 3.01
N LYS A 74 -2.48 16.26 3.26
CA LYS A 74 -2.32 17.27 2.20
C LYS A 74 -1.03 17.16 1.40
N ILE A 75 0.08 16.75 2.03
CA ILE A 75 1.36 16.59 1.32
C ILE A 75 1.39 15.25 0.56
N ILE A 76 0.81 14.20 1.15
CA ILE A 76 0.67 12.89 0.52
C ILE A 76 -0.23 12.98 -0.73
N GLU A 77 -1.35 13.70 -0.64
CA GLU A 77 -2.23 13.98 -1.78
C GLU A 77 -1.46 14.67 -2.91
N LYS A 78 -0.64 15.68 -2.61
CA LYS A 78 0.18 16.37 -3.62
C LYS A 78 1.21 15.44 -4.28
N TYR A 79 1.77 14.50 -3.52
CA TYR A 79 2.70 13.50 -4.05
C TYR A 79 1.99 12.63 -5.10
N PHE A 80 0.81 12.09 -4.78
CA PHE A 80 0.03 11.25 -5.69
C PHE A 80 -0.68 12.02 -6.82
N GLN A 81 -1.04 13.30 -6.62
CA GLN A 81 -1.66 14.14 -7.65
C GLN A 81 -0.75 14.34 -8.87
N LYS A 82 0.57 14.28 -8.69
CA LYS A 82 1.52 14.42 -9.80
C LYS A 82 1.44 13.24 -10.79
N ASP A 83 1.05 12.06 -10.32
CA ASP A 83 0.89 10.85 -11.14
C ASP A 83 -0.53 10.64 -11.67
N LEU A 84 -1.55 11.15 -10.97
CA LEU A 84 -2.96 11.01 -11.35
C LEU A 84 -3.49 12.13 -12.28
N SER A 85 -2.86 13.32 -12.27
CA SER A 85 -3.30 14.48 -13.07
C SER A 85 -3.03 14.36 -14.58
N LYS A 86 -2.18 13.42 -15.01
CA LYS A 86 -2.15 13.04 -16.42
C LYS A 86 -3.37 12.17 -16.69
N GLY A 87 -4.42 12.78 -17.25
CA GLY A 87 -5.60 12.05 -17.72
C GLY A 87 -5.21 10.80 -18.50
N ILE A 88 -6.05 9.76 -18.43
CA ILE A 88 -5.83 8.55 -19.22
C ILE A 88 -5.75 8.96 -20.69
N SER A 89 -4.67 8.60 -21.38
CA SER A 89 -4.51 8.96 -22.79
C SER A 89 -5.64 8.33 -23.60
N GLN A 90 -5.99 8.95 -24.73
CA GLN A 90 -7.01 8.40 -25.64
C GLN A 90 -6.72 6.94 -25.99
N SER A 91 -5.45 6.61 -26.22
CA SER A 91 -4.97 5.25 -26.50
C SER A 91 -5.27 4.26 -25.37
N ALA A 92 -5.08 4.68 -24.11
CA ALA A 92 -5.40 3.84 -22.97
C ALA A 92 -6.91 3.73 -22.71
N LEU A 93 -7.70 4.78 -22.99
CA LEU A 93 -9.17 4.71 -22.91
C LEU A 93 -9.77 3.76 -23.96
N GLU A 94 -9.23 3.76 -25.19
CA GLU A 94 -9.64 2.80 -26.23
C GLU A 94 -9.41 1.35 -25.80
N ILE A 95 -8.23 1.07 -25.23
CA ILE A 95 -7.90 -0.27 -24.73
C ILE A 95 -8.82 -0.65 -23.58
N LEU A 96 -9.06 0.26 -22.63
CA LEU A 96 -9.94 0.02 -21.50
C LEU A 96 -11.37 -0.33 -21.98
N ALA A 97 -11.88 0.38 -22.99
CA ALA A 97 -13.16 0.07 -23.62
C ALA A 97 -13.16 -1.31 -24.29
N ILE A 98 -12.12 -1.66 -25.04
CA ILE A 98 -12.01 -2.99 -25.67
C ILE A 98 -12.04 -4.10 -24.61
N VAL A 99 -11.26 -3.97 -23.54
CA VAL A 99 -11.21 -4.96 -22.46
C VAL A 99 -12.57 -5.07 -21.76
N ALA A 100 -13.21 -3.94 -21.42
CA ALA A 100 -14.50 -3.93 -20.73
C ALA A 100 -15.62 -4.65 -21.51
N TYR A 101 -15.64 -4.52 -22.85
CA TYR A 101 -16.68 -5.13 -23.69
C TYR A 101 -16.32 -6.50 -24.25
N LYS A 102 -15.04 -6.88 -24.27
CA LYS A 102 -14.57 -8.13 -24.90
C LYS A 102 -13.81 -9.08 -23.98
N GLN A 103 -13.72 -8.80 -22.68
CA GLN A 103 -13.11 -9.73 -21.74
C GLN A 103 -13.82 -11.11 -21.74
N PRO A 104 -13.08 -12.23 -21.71
CA PRO A 104 -11.61 -12.33 -21.67
C PRO A 104 -10.98 -12.12 -23.06
N ILE A 105 -9.95 -11.26 -23.14
CA ILE A 105 -9.22 -10.94 -24.38
C ILE A 105 -7.71 -10.83 -24.11
N THR A 106 -6.89 -11.22 -25.08
CA THR A 106 -5.43 -11.19 -25.00
C THR A 106 -4.83 -9.90 -25.59
N ARG A 107 -3.57 -9.59 -25.23
CA ARG A 107 -2.83 -8.44 -25.77
C ARG A 107 -2.76 -8.44 -27.30
N VAL A 108 -2.57 -9.60 -27.91
CA VAL A 108 -2.44 -9.75 -29.36
C VAL A 108 -3.76 -9.41 -30.04
N GLU A 109 -4.89 -9.88 -29.49
CA GLU A 109 -6.21 -9.55 -30.02
C GLU A 109 -6.56 -8.05 -29.86
N ILE A 110 -6.08 -7.40 -28.80
CA ILE A 110 -6.21 -5.94 -28.63
C ILE A 110 -5.36 -5.20 -29.69
N ASP A 111 -4.13 -5.66 -29.92
CA ASP A 111 -3.24 -5.10 -30.95
C ASP A 111 -3.90 -5.23 -32.34
N ASP A 112 -4.54 -6.36 -32.64
CA ASP A 112 -5.25 -6.60 -33.90
C ASP A 112 -6.48 -5.69 -34.07
N ILE A 113 -7.26 -5.47 -33.01
CA ILE A 113 -8.43 -4.57 -33.04
C ILE A 113 -8.00 -3.12 -33.27
N ARG A 114 -6.87 -2.70 -32.67
CA ARG A 114 -6.37 -1.33 -32.77
C ARG A 114 -5.46 -1.08 -33.97
N GLY A 115 -4.90 -2.13 -34.56
CA GLY A 115 -3.92 -2.06 -35.64
C GLY A 115 -2.57 -1.44 -35.23
N VAL A 116 -2.32 -1.27 -33.93
CA VAL A 116 -1.10 -0.65 -33.38
C VAL A 116 -0.69 -1.31 -32.06
N ASN A 117 0.59 -1.21 -31.71
CA ASN A 117 1.13 -1.78 -30.47
C ASN A 117 0.52 -1.08 -29.23
N SER A 118 -0.12 -1.87 -28.37
CA SER A 118 -0.85 -1.42 -27.19
C SER A 118 -0.11 -1.68 -25.87
N SER A 119 1.12 -2.21 -25.91
CA SER A 119 1.84 -2.70 -24.73
C SER A 119 2.06 -1.64 -23.65
N GLY A 120 2.51 -0.43 -24.02
CA GLY A 120 2.76 0.65 -23.06
C GLY A 120 1.48 1.19 -22.41
N ALA A 121 0.39 1.26 -23.17
CA ALA A 121 -0.89 1.72 -22.66
C ALA A 121 -1.55 0.65 -21.77
N ILE A 122 -1.43 -0.64 -22.11
CA ILE A 122 -1.83 -1.75 -21.23
C ILE A 122 -1.05 -1.71 -19.91
N GLN A 123 0.27 -1.52 -19.96
CA GLN A 123 1.08 -1.41 -18.74
C GLN A 123 0.67 -0.22 -17.86
N THR A 124 0.33 0.91 -18.50
CA THR A 124 -0.21 2.08 -17.79
C THR A 124 -1.55 1.79 -17.12
N LEU A 125 -2.46 1.04 -17.79
CA LEU A 125 -3.74 0.64 -17.22
C LEU A 125 -3.55 -0.30 -16.02
N VAL A 126 -2.70 -1.33 -16.15
CA VAL A 126 -2.39 -2.26 -15.06
C VAL A 126 -1.82 -1.55 -13.84
N TRP A 127 -0.96 -0.54 -14.04
CA TRP A 127 -0.42 0.27 -12.94
C TRP A 127 -1.47 1.17 -12.27
N ARG A 128 -2.56 1.51 -12.96
CA ARG A 128 -3.61 2.40 -12.44
C ARG A 128 -4.82 1.67 -11.84
N GLY A 129 -4.98 0.37 -12.09
CA GLY A 129 -6.09 -0.45 -11.58
C GLY A 129 -7.34 -0.33 -12.43
#